data_AF-A0A0F8Z8V0-F1
#
_entry.id   AF-A0A0F8Z8V0-F1
#
_cell.length_a   1.000
_cell.length_b   1.000
_cell.length_c   1.000
_cell.angle_alpha   90.00
_cell.angle_beta   90.00
_cell.angle_gamma   90.00
#
_symmetry.space_group_name_H-M   'P 1'
#
loop_
_entity.id
_entity.type
_entity.pdbx_description
1 polymer ?
#
loop_
_entity_poly.entity_id
_entity_poly.type
_entity_poly.pdbx_seq_one_letter_code
_entity_poly.pdbx_strand_id
1 'polypeptide(L)' 'MVAGLTLSSVEQIILTARISKDASVMPATGELEGRSEVLERSQTQAYDLLINELIP' A
#
# COMPACT_ATOMS: atom_id res chain seq x y z
N MET A 1 5.85 17.99 -8.17
CA MET A 1 6.82 17.00 -7.62
C MET A 1 7.47 17.63 -6.41
N VAL A 2 7.36 17.03 -5.22
CA VAL A 2 7.97 17.58 -4.01
C VAL A 2 9.46 17.20 -4.02
N ALA A 3 10.31 18.19 -4.27
CA ALA A 3 11.76 17.97 -4.32
C ALA A 3 12.29 17.69 -2.91
N GLY A 4 12.98 16.54 -2.74
CA GLY A 4 13.75 16.24 -1.52
C GLY A 4 13.35 14.98 -0.75
N LEU A 5 12.22 14.33 -1.06
CA LEU A 5 11.88 13.04 -0.44
C LEU A 5 12.41 11.89 -1.31
N THR A 6 13.63 11.44 -1.02
CA THR A 6 14.13 10.20 -1.63
C THR A 6 13.49 9.01 -0.93
N LEU A 7 13.03 7.99 -1.66
CA LEU A 7 12.47 6.76 -1.06
C LEU A 7 13.48 6.08 -0.10
N SER A 8 14.77 6.36 -0.25
CA SER A 8 15.84 5.90 0.64
C SER A 8 15.86 6.56 2.03
N SER A 9 15.26 7.74 2.19
CA SER A 9 15.25 8.49 3.46
C SER A 9 13.97 8.28 4.27
N VAL A 10 13.07 7.40 3.81
CA VAL A 10 11.80 7.10 4.49
C VAL A 10 12.00 5.86 5.35
N GLU A 11 11.91 6.04 6.67
CA GLU A 11 12.01 4.95 7.65
C GLU A 11 10.70 4.15 7.73
N GLN A 12 9.56 4.84 7.66
CA GLN A 12 8.23 4.25 7.81
C GLN A 12 7.50 4.13 6.49
N ILE A 13 7.05 2.92 6.18
CA ILE A 13 6.39 2.57 4.93
C ILE A 13 5.00 1.99 5.24
N ILE A 14 4.01 2.33 4.44
CA ILE A 14 2.71 1.68 4.43
C ILE A 14 2.53 1.06 3.05
N LEU A 15 2.32 -0.26 3.00
CA LEU A 15 1.97 -0.96 1.78
C LEU A 15 0.46 -1.09 1.68
N THR A 16 -0.09 -0.66 0.55
CA THR A 16 -1.50 -0.85 0.20
C THR A 16 -1.56 -1.58 -1.13
N ALA A 17 -2.30 -2.69 -1.17
CA ALA A 17 -2.55 -3.46 -2.38
C ALA A 17 -4.05 -3.54 -2.61
N ARG A 18 -4.47 -3.39 -3.87
CA ARG A 18 -5.88 -3.43 -4.26
C ARG A 18 -6.08 -4.35 -5.44
N ILE A 19 -7.15 -5.13 -5.41
CA ILE A 19 -7.62 -5.95 -6.53
C ILE A 19 -8.79 -5.22 -7.18
N SER A 20 -8.54 -4.69 -8.37
CA SER A 20 -9.55 -4.05 -9.23
C SER A 20 -9.87 -4.96 -10.42
N LYS A 21 -11.12 -4.96 -10.87
CA LYS A 21 -11.55 -5.68 -12.08
C LYS A 21 -11.42 -4.82 -13.34
N ASP A 22 -11.26 -3.52 -13.16
CA ASP A 22 -11.53 -2.47 -14.13
C ASP A 22 -10.24 -1.88 -14.70
N ALA A 23 -9.08 -2.35 -14.21
CA ALA A 23 -7.75 -1.74 -14.41
C ALA A 23 -7.70 -0.23 -14.06
N SER A 24 -8.70 0.27 -13.31
CA SER A 24 -8.80 1.65 -12.88
C SER A 24 -7.81 1.91 -11.76
N VAL A 25 -7.10 3.04 -11.86
CA VAL A 25 -6.23 3.54 -10.79
C VAL A 25 -7.07 4.16 -9.66
N MET A 26 -8.28 4.65 -9.96
CA MET A 26 -9.20 5.16 -8.95
C MET A 26 -9.84 4.03 -8.14
N PRO A 27 -9.86 4.13 -6.79
CA PRO A 27 -10.58 3.18 -5.95
C PRO A 27 -12.06 3.21 -6.30
N ALA A 28 -12.64 2.04 -6.51
CA ALA A 28 -14.07 1.88 -6.71
C ALA A 28 -14.70 1.11 -5.56
N THR A 29 -15.92 1.48 -5.21
CA THR A 29 -16.74 0.76 -4.23
C THR A 29 -16.92 -0.69 -4.66
N GLY A 30 -16.69 -1.62 -3.73
CA GLY A 30 -16.77 -3.06 -3.96
C GLY A 30 -15.45 -3.72 -4.39
N GLU A 31 -14.35 -2.95 -4.50
CA GLU A 31 -13.01 -3.52 -4.69
C GLU A 31 -12.44 -4.07 -3.38
N LEU A 32 -11.53 -5.05 -3.48
CA LEU A 32 -10.83 -5.59 -2.32
C LEU A 32 -9.50 -4.88 -2.11
N GLU A 33 -9.26 -4.42 -0.89
CA GLU A 33 -8.04 -3.77 -0.43
C GLU A 33 -7.39 -4.58 0.70
N GLY A 34 -6.06 -4.52 0.75
CA GLY A 34 -5.24 -4.96 1.86
C GLY A 34 -4.31 -3.82 2.23
N ARG A 35 -4.21 -3.52 3.52
CA ARG A 35 -3.33 -2.48 4.05
C ARG A 35 -2.42 -3.04 5.12
N SER A 36 -1.13 -2.77 5.01
CA SER A 36 -0.18 -3.10 6.07
C SER A 36 -0.30 -2.10 7.22
N GLU A 37 0.15 -2.53 8.39
CA GLU A 37 0.52 -1.59 9.45
C GLU A 37 1.74 -0.75 9.03
N VAL A 38 2.14 0.21 9.86
CA VAL A 38 3.36 1.00 9.62
C VAL A 38 4.58 0.07 9.74
N LEU A 39 5.31 -0.09 8.64
CA LEU A 39 6.49 -0.94 8.56
C LEU A 39 7.76 -0.11 8.62
N GLU A 40 8.70 -0.52 9.47
CA GLU A 40 10.04 0.05 9.50
C GLU A 40 10.90 -0.61 8.42
N ARG A 41 11.41 0.21 7.49
CA ARG A 41 12.21 -0.24 6.34
C ARG A 41 13.47 -1.00 6.76
N SER A 42 14.04 -0.66 7.92
CA SER A 42 15.24 -1.30 8.46
C SER A 42 14.99 -2.74 8.94
N GLN A 43 13.74 -3.09 9.23
CA GLN A 43 13.37 -4.38 9.82
C GLN A 43 12.62 -5.31 8.86
N THR A 44 12.16 -4.80 7.72
CA THR A 44 11.24 -5.53 6.83
C THR A 44 11.85 -5.74 5.45
N GLN A 45 12.32 -6.96 5.16
CA GLN A 45 12.82 -7.35 3.82
C GLN A 45 11.72 -7.98 2.95
N ALA A 46 10.79 -8.70 3.57
CA ALA A 46 9.63 -9.31 2.92
C ALA A 46 8.41 -9.14 3.84
N TYR A 47 7.24 -8.91 3.26
CA TYR A 47 5.99 -8.73 3.99
C TYR A 47 4.84 -9.38 3.23
N ASP A 48 4.14 -10.29 3.90
CA ASP A 48 2.93 -10.92 3.38
C ASP A 48 1.73 -10.03 3.73
N LEU A 49 1.08 -9.50 2.70
CA LEU A 49 -0.09 -8.63 2.85
C LEU A 49 -1.37 -9.38 2.53
N LEU A 50 -2.27 -9.47 3.51
CA LEU A 50 -3.62 -10.02 3.31
C LEU A 50 -4.52 -8.96 2.68
N ILE A 51 -5.22 -9.33 1.60
CA ILE A 51 -6.19 -8.49 0.91
C ILE A 51 -7.58 -9.06 1.16
N ASN A 52 -8.34 -8.44 2.06
CA ASN A 52 -9.65 -8.95 2.51
C ASN A 52 -10.62 -7.85 2.95
N GLU A 53 -10.24 -6.58 2.86
CA GLU A 53 -11.13 -5.46 3.20
C GLU A 53 -11.89 -5.01 1.95
N LEU A 54 -13.21 -4.79 2.08
CA LEU A 54 -14.02 -4.29 0.98
C LEU A 54 -14.07 -2.76 1.04
N ILE A 55 -13.75 -2.10 -0.06
CA ILE A 55 -13.89 -0.64 -0.17
C ILE A 55 -15.38 -0.30 -0.19
N PRO A 56 -15.86 0.53 0.77
CA PRO A 56 -17.28 0.89 0.88
C PRO A 56 -17.77 1.86 -0.21
#